data_AF-A0A519W420-F1
#
_entry.id   AF-A0A519W420-F1
#
_cell.length_a   1.000
_cell.length_b   1.000
_cell.length_c   1.000
_cell.angle_alpha   90.00
_cell.angle_beta   90.00
_cell.angle_gamma   90.00
#
_symmetry.space_group_name_H-M   'P 1'
#
loop_
_entity.id
_entity.type
_entity.pdbx_description
1 polymer ?
#
loop_
_entity_poly.entity_id
_entity_poly.type
_entity_poly.pdbx_seq_one_letter_code
_entity_poly.pdbx_strand_id
1 'polypeptide(L)'
;MNDKKRLMKADLQTSLQGLIETQIPLGENNINGNYSLVITDKKDQSRKSILPISLQDVDQVDLQFMPEGGYLVNKIYGKVAFKATGADGLGKEISGRIVNTKNETQGELGISHKGMGSFYLLPTKGEIYTAVYKLNGKEHKQILPVAKDRGTSLRIDHLSKNDSLYIYLKASDDKRLDGYQLFAQVAEETVLTANINLEYLYCGINNLTQINLSNNTALVSVGCYDNQFTTIDFSGAPNLLSLNCGSNPLTFLDLSENTALLGLIVYQTPLTSLDLSANPNLISISCQTNYDLEYINLKNGNNSNISLVSSEFGWLPALTDVCLDQVNSPLANLILSEVLHPVNFSETCIEIVGLPEVQAQAITLYPNPVTDVLTIHGTAVHDVSVYNMCGQEVLYVISNTVNFSGLQTGVYVVRITDS
;
A
#
# COMPACT_ATOMS: atom_id res chain seq x y z
N MET A 1 -23.32 -21.73 56.89
CA MET A 1 -23.26 -22.60 55.69
C MET A 1 -24.09 -21.96 54.61
N ASN A 2 -23.44 -21.60 53.50
CA ASN A 2 -23.84 -20.66 52.46
C ASN A 2 -25.31 -20.71 52.00
N ASP A 3 -26.02 -19.61 52.26
CA ASP A 3 -27.32 -19.27 51.69
C ASP A 3 -27.24 -19.19 50.16
N LYS A 4 -27.56 -20.28 49.47
CA LYS A 4 -27.98 -20.20 48.07
C LYS A 4 -29.29 -19.41 48.04
N LYS A 5 -29.23 -18.13 47.62
CA LYS A 5 -30.39 -17.24 47.47
C LYS A 5 -31.52 -17.99 46.71
N ARG A 6 -32.60 -18.30 47.40
CA ARG A 6 -33.80 -18.89 46.82
C ARG A 6 -34.59 -17.78 46.13
N LEU A 7 -34.72 -17.84 44.80
CA LEU A 7 -35.40 -16.80 44.01
C LEU A 7 -36.92 -16.79 44.24
N MET A 8 -37.55 -17.96 44.38
CA MET A 8 -38.99 -18.09 44.59
C MET A 8 -39.32 -19.38 45.33
N LYS A 9 -40.41 -19.35 46.10
CA LYS A 9 -41.07 -20.55 46.65
C LYS A 9 -42.58 -20.36 46.48
N ALA A 10 -43.24 -21.35 45.90
CA ALA A 10 -44.69 -21.36 45.79
C ALA A 10 -45.23 -22.78 46.02
N ASP A 11 -46.44 -22.86 46.58
CA ASP A 11 -47.21 -24.10 46.62
C ASP A 11 -48.18 -24.07 45.44
N LEU A 12 -48.05 -25.04 44.53
CA LEU A 12 -48.84 -25.12 43.30
C LEU A 12 -49.54 -26.48 43.24
N GLN A 13 -50.71 -26.51 42.61
CA GLN A 13 -51.49 -27.72 42.40
C GLN A 13 -51.58 -28.01 40.90
N THR A 14 -51.38 -29.27 40.53
CA THR A 14 -51.55 -29.73 39.15
C THR A 14 -53.01 -29.62 38.72
N SER A 15 -53.25 -29.38 37.43
CA SER A 15 -54.56 -29.60 36.83
C SER A 15 -54.98 -31.08 36.89
N LEU A 16 -56.22 -31.37 36.50
CA LEU A 16 -56.71 -32.76 36.37
C LEU A 16 -55.92 -33.58 35.34
N GLN A 17 -55.20 -32.92 34.44
CA GLN A 17 -54.32 -33.53 33.44
C GLN A 17 -52.86 -33.60 33.91
N GLY A 18 -52.55 -33.21 35.15
CA GLY A 18 -51.20 -33.26 35.71
C GLY A 18 -50.30 -32.08 35.33
N LEU A 19 -50.84 -31.02 34.72
CA LEU A 19 -50.06 -29.86 34.26
C LEU A 19 -49.91 -28.81 35.37
N ILE A 20 -48.73 -28.18 35.45
CA ILE A 20 -48.47 -26.98 36.24
C ILE A 20 -47.90 -25.93 35.30
N GLU A 21 -48.57 -24.79 35.22
CA GLU A 21 -48.08 -23.59 34.54
C GLU A 21 -47.85 -22.49 35.57
N THR A 22 -46.64 -21.93 35.60
CA THR A 22 -46.30 -20.84 36.53
C THR A 22 -45.23 -19.95 35.93
N GLN A 23 -45.27 -18.67 36.29
CA GLN A 23 -44.24 -17.70 35.94
C GLN A 23 -43.38 -17.42 37.17
N ILE A 24 -42.06 -17.50 37.00
CA ILE A 24 -41.10 -17.18 38.06
C ILE A 24 -40.59 -15.77 37.78
N PRO A 25 -41.03 -14.73 38.52
CA PRO A 25 -40.52 -13.39 38.34
C PRO A 25 -39.05 -13.37 38.77
N LEU A 26 -38.21 -13.02 37.82
CA LEU A 26 -36.77 -13.01 37.98
C LEU A 26 -36.28 -11.73 38.70
N GLY A 27 -37.04 -10.64 38.66
CA GLY A 27 -36.69 -9.37 39.32
C GLY A 27 -35.58 -8.62 38.55
N GLU A 28 -35.39 -7.34 38.85
CA GLU A 28 -34.50 -6.43 38.08
C GLU A 28 -32.99 -6.70 38.26
N ASN A 29 -32.60 -7.72 39.04
CA ASN A 29 -31.20 -8.03 39.27
C ASN A 29 -30.66 -8.91 38.14
N ASN A 30 -29.42 -8.70 37.73
CA ASN A 30 -28.79 -9.46 36.64
C ASN A 30 -28.57 -10.94 37.05
N ILE A 31 -29.42 -11.86 36.57
CA ILE A 31 -29.51 -13.25 37.08
C ILE A 31 -28.62 -14.18 36.27
N ASN A 32 -27.32 -13.91 36.27
CA ASN A 32 -26.35 -14.81 35.68
C ASN A 32 -26.01 -15.94 36.64
N GLY A 33 -26.14 -17.19 36.19
CA GLY A 33 -25.64 -18.35 36.92
C GLY A 33 -26.44 -19.63 36.74
N ASN A 34 -25.99 -20.65 37.46
CA ASN A 34 -26.61 -21.97 37.49
C ASN A 34 -27.65 -22.04 38.62
N TYR A 35 -28.89 -22.26 38.23
CA TYR A 35 -30.05 -22.43 39.09
C TYR A 35 -30.52 -23.89 39.07
N SER A 36 -31.40 -24.22 39.99
CA SER A 36 -32.10 -25.49 39.99
C SER A 36 -33.54 -25.27 40.38
N LEU A 37 -34.47 -25.72 39.53
CA LEU A 37 -35.87 -25.81 39.89
C LEU A 37 -36.07 -27.08 40.71
N VAL A 38 -36.56 -26.91 41.93
CA VAL A 38 -36.82 -28.01 42.86
C VAL A 38 -38.32 -28.13 43.06
N ILE A 39 -38.89 -29.25 42.62
CA ILE A 39 -40.29 -29.60 42.84
C ILE A 39 -40.32 -30.68 43.92
N THR A 40 -41.17 -30.53 44.93
CA THR A 40 -41.30 -31.49 46.02
C THR A 40 -42.78 -31.71 46.31
N ASP A 41 -43.19 -32.98 46.41
CA ASP A 41 -44.55 -33.30 46.80
C ASP A 41 -44.80 -32.89 48.25
N LYS A 42 -45.91 -32.18 48.47
CA LYS A 42 -46.23 -31.59 49.77
C LYS A 42 -46.64 -32.64 50.82
N LYS A 43 -47.18 -33.79 50.40
CA LYS A 43 -47.62 -34.88 51.27
C LYS A 43 -46.51 -35.91 51.50
N ASP A 44 -45.64 -36.11 50.51
CA ASP A 44 -44.50 -37.01 50.59
C ASP A 44 -43.22 -36.31 50.13
N GLN A 45 -42.49 -35.72 51.09
CA GLN A 45 -41.27 -34.95 50.82
C GLN A 45 -40.13 -35.78 50.21
N SER A 46 -40.22 -37.11 50.21
CA SER A 46 -39.25 -37.98 49.52
C SER A 46 -39.40 -37.90 47.99
N ARG A 47 -40.58 -37.53 47.49
CA ARG A 47 -40.83 -37.34 46.05
C ARG A 47 -40.41 -35.94 45.63
N LYS A 48 -39.21 -35.86 45.06
CA LYS A 48 -38.58 -34.61 44.64
C LYS A 48 -37.97 -34.75 43.25
N SER A 49 -38.17 -33.73 42.43
CA SER A 49 -37.52 -33.56 41.12
C SER A 49 -36.66 -32.31 41.13
N ILE A 50 -35.47 -32.41 40.55
CA ILE A 50 -34.53 -31.29 40.43
C ILE A 50 -34.19 -31.12 38.95
N LEU A 51 -34.48 -29.96 38.38
CA LEU A 51 -34.10 -29.59 37.03
C LEU A 51 -33.04 -28.49 37.08
N PRO A 52 -31.80 -28.72 36.61
CA PRO A 52 -30.81 -27.66 36.48
C PRO A 52 -31.22 -26.68 35.38
N ILE A 53 -31.09 -25.38 35.64
CA ILE A 53 -31.40 -24.30 34.70
C ILE A 53 -30.20 -23.36 34.69
N SER A 54 -29.62 -23.10 33.52
CA SER A 54 -28.61 -22.04 33.38
C SER A 54 -29.29 -20.78 32.87
N LEU A 55 -29.21 -19.69 33.64
CA LEU A 55 -29.68 -18.38 33.22
C LEU A 55 -28.46 -17.55 32.84
N GLN A 56 -28.43 -17.09 31.60
CA GLN A 56 -27.39 -16.21 31.06
C GLN A 56 -28.03 -14.92 30.57
N ASP A 57 -27.30 -13.82 30.71
CA ASP A 57 -27.69 -12.50 30.28
C ASP A 57 -27.88 -12.53 28.77
N VAL A 58 -29.12 -12.39 28.35
CA VAL A 58 -29.50 -12.43 26.93
C VAL A 58 -28.94 -11.22 26.18
N ASP A 59 -28.46 -10.20 26.91
CA ASP A 59 -27.80 -9.00 26.39
C ASP A 59 -26.27 -9.16 26.28
N GLN A 60 -25.71 -10.37 26.52
CA GLN A 60 -24.28 -10.62 26.37
C GLN A 60 -23.95 -11.27 25.02
N VAL A 61 -23.12 -10.58 24.25
CA VAL A 61 -22.53 -11.08 22.99
C VAL A 61 -21.02 -11.07 23.11
N ASP A 62 -20.39 -12.19 22.80
CA ASP A 62 -18.96 -12.27 22.54
C ASP A 62 -18.68 -11.77 21.12
N LEU A 63 -18.16 -10.54 21.03
CA LEU A 63 -17.81 -9.88 19.77
C LEU A 63 -16.29 -9.91 19.58
N GLN A 64 -15.85 -10.76 18.65
CA GLN A 64 -14.44 -10.94 18.31
C GLN A 64 -14.11 -10.24 16.99
N PHE A 65 -12.92 -9.65 16.90
CA PHE A 65 -12.39 -8.98 15.69
C PHE A 65 -11.13 -9.67 15.21
N MET A 66 -11.06 -9.91 13.91
CA MET A 66 -10.02 -10.70 13.24
C MET A 66 -9.54 -9.96 11.99
N PRO A 67 -8.47 -9.16 12.10
CA PRO A 67 -7.83 -8.56 10.92
C PRO A 67 -7.32 -9.65 9.96
N GLU A 68 -7.61 -9.55 8.66
CA GLU A 68 -7.21 -10.59 7.68
C GLU A 68 -5.69 -10.81 7.62
N GLY A 69 -4.89 -9.76 7.82
CA GLY A 69 -3.43 -9.84 7.93
C GLY A 69 -2.90 -10.28 9.30
N GLY A 70 -3.77 -10.76 10.20
CA GLY A 70 -3.47 -11.14 11.59
C GLY A 70 -3.44 -9.95 12.55
N TYR A 71 -2.88 -8.81 12.14
CA TYR A 71 -2.86 -7.57 12.93
C TYR A 71 -3.33 -6.38 12.11
N LEU A 72 -3.92 -5.39 12.78
CA LEU A 72 -4.05 -4.05 12.22
C LEU A 72 -2.67 -3.38 12.19
N VAL A 73 -2.38 -2.63 11.13
CA VAL A 73 -1.12 -1.90 10.96
C VAL A 73 -1.44 -0.45 10.59
N ASN A 74 -0.81 0.49 11.28
CA ASN A 74 -1.02 1.92 11.06
C ASN A 74 -0.70 2.30 9.60
N LYS A 75 -1.55 3.14 9.00
CA LYS A 75 -1.51 3.59 7.59
C LYS A 75 -1.72 2.50 6.53
N ILE A 76 -2.12 1.29 6.93
CA ILE A 76 -2.45 0.21 6.00
C ILE A 76 -3.94 -0.08 6.05
N TYR A 77 -4.62 0.12 4.92
CA TYR A 77 -6.03 -0.18 4.80
C TYR A 77 -6.25 -1.69 4.83
N GLY A 78 -6.99 -2.16 5.82
CA GLY A 78 -7.17 -3.59 6.08
C GLY A 78 -8.64 -3.97 6.26
N LYS A 79 -8.95 -5.23 5.97
CA LYS A 79 -10.25 -5.81 6.27
C LYS A 79 -10.22 -6.48 7.64
N VAL A 80 -11.24 -6.22 8.44
CA VAL A 80 -11.43 -6.82 9.76
C VAL A 80 -12.72 -7.63 9.71
N ALA A 81 -12.59 -8.94 9.83
CA ALA A 81 -13.73 -9.82 10.06
C ALA A 81 -14.17 -9.68 11.52
N PHE A 82 -15.47 -9.85 11.78
CA PHE A 82 -15.98 -9.94 13.13
C PHE A 82 -16.94 -11.12 13.28
N LYS A 83 -17.00 -11.65 14.50
CA LYS A 83 -17.91 -12.72 14.90
C LYS A 83 -18.60 -12.36 16.20
N ALA A 84 -19.93 -12.31 16.17
CA ALA A 84 -20.84 -12.03 17.27
C ALA A 84 -21.53 -13.33 17.70
N THR A 85 -21.17 -13.85 18.87
CA THR A 85 -21.71 -15.11 19.40
C THR A 85 -22.48 -14.82 20.69
N GLY A 86 -23.72 -15.28 20.77
CA GLY A 86 -24.52 -15.20 21.98
C GLY A 86 -24.05 -16.19 23.04
N ALA A 87 -24.58 -16.04 24.25
CA ALA A 87 -24.29 -16.95 25.36
C ALA A 87 -24.73 -18.42 25.07
N ASP A 88 -25.70 -18.59 24.16
CA ASP A 88 -26.15 -19.87 23.61
C ASP A 88 -25.19 -20.50 22.57
N GLY A 89 -24.09 -19.82 22.23
CA GLY A 89 -23.15 -20.24 21.18
C GLY A 89 -23.64 -19.99 19.76
N LEU A 90 -24.84 -19.41 19.58
CA LEU A 90 -25.40 -19.09 18.27
C LEU A 90 -24.97 -17.70 17.81
N GLY A 91 -24.85 -17.52 16.51
CA GLY A 91 -24.56 -16.21 15.92
C GLY A 91 -25.68 -15.21 16.21
N LYS A 92 -25.32 -14.02 16.68
CA LYS A 92 -26.28 -12.93 16.96
C LYS A 92 -26.16 -11.84 15.92
N GLU A 93 -27.30 -11.40 15.40
CA GLU A 93 -27.34 -10.29 14.46
C GLU A 93 -27.06 -8.99 15.18
N ILE A 94 -25.98 -8.33 14.80
CA ILE A 94 -25.61 -7.01 15.31
C ILE A 94 -25.43 -6.04 14.15
N SER A 95 -25.69 -4.77 14.41
CA SER A 95 -25.40 -3.66 13.52
C SER A 95 -24.88 -2.47 14.31
N GLY A 96 -24.05 -1.66 13.68
CA GLY A 96 -23.40 -0.55 14.38
C GLY A 96 -22.39 0.19 13.54
N ARG A 97 -21.45 0.84 14.22
CA ARG A 97 -20.39 1.64 13.62
C ARG A 97 -19.07 1.45 14.36
N ILE A 98 -17.98 1.66 13.65
CA ILE A 98 -16.65 1.75 14.20
C ILE A 98 -16.33 3.23 14.38
N VAL A 99 -15.89 3.61 15.57
CA VAL A 99 -15.52 4.99 15.90
C VAL A 99 -14.08 5.07 16.39
N ASN A 100 -13.44 6.22 16.19
CA ASN A 100 -12.11 6.53 16.75
C ASN A 100 -12.21 7.14 18.17
N THR A 101 -11.09 7.61 18.73
CA THR A 101 -11.06 8.23 20.07
C THR A 101 -11.89 9.52 20.17
N LYS A 102 -12.12 10.18 19.04
CA LYS A 102 -12.95 11.39 18.90
C LYS A 102 -14.43 11.09 18.64
N ASN A 103 -14.82 9.81 18.65
CA ASN A 103 -16.18 9.35 18.35
C ASN A 103 -16.64 9.60 16.88
N GLU A 104 -15.68 9.86 15.98
CA GLU A 104 -15.93 10.01 14.54
C GLU A 104 -16.05 8.63 13.90
N THR A 105 -17.05 8.44 13.04
CA THR A 105 -17.29 7.16 12.37
C THR A 105 -16.21 6.87 11.32
N GLN A 106 -15.57 5.71 11.42
CA GLN A 106 -14.48 5.23 10.56
C GLN A 106 -14.92 4.09 9.64
N GLY A 107 -16.06 3.47 9.95
CA GLY A 107 -16.63 2.39 9.17
C GLY A 107 -17.97 1.94 9.77
N GLU A 108 -18.75 1.22 8.99
CA GLU A 108 -19.99 0.63 9.44
C GLU A 108 -19.79 -0.84 9.81
N LEU A 109 -20.41 -1.25 10.92
CA LEU A 109 -20.53 -2.65 11.28
C LEU A 109 -21.83 -3.13 10.66
N GLY A 110 -21.72 -3.63 9.42
CA GLY A 110 -22.87 -4.04 8.60
C GLY A 110 -23.67 -5.18 9.23
N ILE A 111 -24.86 -5.43 8.67
CA ILE A 111 -25.77 -6.50 9.14
C ILE A 111 -25.04 -7.83 9.08
N SER A 112 -24.80 -8.43 10.23
CA SER A 112 -24.11 -9.72 10.31
C SER A 112 -25.07 -10.85 9.93
N HIS A 113 -24.69 -11.72 8.99
CA HIS A 113 -25.47 -12.93 8.69
C HIS A 113 -24.92 -14.09 9.54
N LYS A 114 -25.79 -14.69 10.38
CA LYS A 114 -25.38 -15.70 11.39
C LYS A 114 -24.26 -15.19 12.33
N GLY A 115 -24.32 -13.91 12.67
CA GLY A 115 -23.35 -13.27 13.58
C GLY A 115 -21.96 -13.07 12.98
N MET A 116 -21.76 -13.17 11.67
CA MET A 116 -20.48 -12.88 11.03
C MET A 116 -20.60 -11.72 10.04
N GLY A 117 -19.55 -10.93 9.94
CA GLY A 117 -19.44 -9.85 8.97
C GLY A 117 -18.01 -9.33 8.86
N SER A 118 -17.83 -8.27 8.10
CA SER A 118 -16.54 -7.60 7.98
C SER A 118 -16.70 -6.13 7.66
N PHE A 119 -15.70 -5.33 8.02
CA PHE A 119 -15.57 -3.94 7.62
C PHE A 119 -14.13 -3.64 7.24
N TYR A 120 -13.92 -2.51 6.58
CA TYR A 120 -12.59 -2.01 6.28
C TYR A 120 -12.21 -0.88 7.24
N LEU A 121 -10.93 -0.76 7.55
CA LEU A 121 -10.41 0.24 8.45
C LEU A 121 -9.02 0.71 7.99
N LEU A 122 -8.78 2.02 8.06
CA LEU A 122 -7.44 2.61 7.93
C LEU A 122 -6.97 3.05 9.32
N PRO A 123 -6.13 2.27 10.02
CA PRO A 123 -5.70 2.61 11.36
C PRO A 123 -4.71 3.78 11.34
N THR A 124 -4.83 4.68 12.30
CA THR A 124 -3.91 5.80 12.50
C THR A 124 -3.19 5.65 13.83
N LYS A 125 -1.90 6.02 13.86
CA LYS A 125 -1.08 5.91 15.05
C LYS A 125 -1.66 6.72 16.21
N GLY A 126 -1.78 6.09 17.37
CA GLY A 126 -2.32 6.70 18.60
C GLY A 126 -3.85 6.66 18.71
N GLU A 127 -4.56 6.22 17.67
CA GLU A 127 -6.01 6.03 17.75
C GLU A 127 -6.38 4.66 18.33
N ILE A 128 -7.44 4.65 19.12
CA ILE A 128 -8.11 3.45 19.61
C ILE A 128 -9.48 3.39 18.95
N TYR A 129 -9.74 2.27 18.28
CA TYR A 129 -10.99 2.04 17.58
C TYR A 129 -11.95 1.23 18.44
N THR A 130 -13.22 1.67 18.46
CA THR A 130 -14.28 1.03 19.24
C THR A 130 -15.45 0.73 18.33
N ALA A 131 -15.94 -0.51 18.37
CA ALA A 131 -17.21 -0.88 17.78
C ALA A 131 -18.34 -0.46 18.73
N VAL A 132 -19.27 0.33 18.22
CA VAL A 132 -20.49 0.75 18.89
C VAL A 132 -21.64 0.06 18.17
N TYR A 133 -22.30 -0.89 18.83
CA TYR A 133 -23.34 -1.72 18.23
C TYR A 133 -24.59 -1.77 19.10
N LYS A 134 -25.73 -2.04 18.47
CA LYS A 134 -27.01 -2.18 19.16
C LYS A 134 -27.38 -3.65 19.30
N LEU A 135 -27.83 -4.01 20.50
CA LEU A 135 -28.42 -5.31 20.81
C LEU A 135 -29.66 -5.07 21.67
N ASN A 136 -30.82 -5.61 21.27
CA ASN A 136 -32.09 -5.45 22.00
C ASN A 136 -32.44 -3.99 22.35
N GLY A 137 -32.06 -3.03 21.48
CA GLY A 137 -32.30 -1.60 21.67
C GLY A 137 -31.30 -0.88 22.59
N LYS A 138 -30.38 -1.59 23.24
CA LYS A 138 -29.29 -1.02 24.05
C LYS A 138 -28.01 -0.88 23.23
N GLU A 139 -27.22 0.14 23.54
CA GLU A 139 -25.90 0.36 22.93
C GLU A 139 -24.82 -0.35 23.74
N HIS A 140 -23.95 -1.07 23.03
CA HIS A 140 -22.80 -1.77 23.58
C HIS A 140 -21.52 -1.30 22.88
N LYS A 141 -20.39 -1.42 23.58
CA LYS A 141 -19.08 -0.99 23.09
C LYS A 141 -18.05 -2.09 23.27
N GLN A 142 -17.27 -2.35 22.22
CA GLN A 142 -16.16 -3.29 22.24
C GLN A 142 -14.94 -2.67 21.55
N ILE A 143 -13.79 -2.70 22.21
CA ILE A 143 -12.54 -2.17 21.67
C ILE A 143 -11.97 -3.15 20.63
N LEU A 144 -11.47 -2.64 19.51
CA LEU A 144 -10.78 -3.43 18.48
C LEU A 144 -9.33 -3.71 18.91
N PRO A 145 -8.67 -4.75 18.35
CA PRO A 145 -7.25 -4.97 18.52
C PRO A 145 -6.44 -3.71 18.20
N VAL A 146 -5.45 -3.39 19.03
CA VAL A 146 -4.59 -2.20 18.82
C VAL A 146 -3.78 -2.38 17.54
N ALA A 147 -3.75 -1.34 16.70
CA ALA A 147 -2.94 -1.33 15.51
C ALA A 147 -1.46 -1.24 15.85
N LYS A 148 -0.65 -2.06 15.18
CA LYS A 148 0.80 -2.01 15.30
C LYS A 148 1.34 -0.84 14.49
N ASP A 149 2.37 -0.20 15.02
CA ASP A 149 3.15 0.81 14.29
C ASP A 149 3.86 0.24 13.07
N ARG A 150 4.27 -1.03 13.15
CA ARG A 150 5.03 -1.74 12.13
C ARG A 150 4.43 -3.10 11.85
N GLY A 151 4.39 -3.49 10.58
CA GLY A 151 3.85 -4.80 10.21
C GLY A 151 3.63 -4.99 8.73
N THR A 152 3.00 -6.12 8.41
CA THR A 152 2.59 -6.48 7.06
C THR A 152 1.12 -6.87 7.12
N SER A 153 0.32 -6.43 6.16
CA SER A 153 -1.08 -6.84 5.99
C SER A 153 -1.23 -7.57 4.67
N LEU A 154 -1.84 -8.75 4.74
CA LEU A 154 -2.32 -9.51 3.60
C LEU A 154 -3.83 -9.28 3.46
N ARG A 155 -4.31 -9.06 2.24
CA ARG A 155 -5.74 -9.02 1.92
C ARG A 155 -6.00 -9.86 0.68
N ILE A 156 -7.07 -10.64 0.73
CA ILE A 156 -7.50 -11.48 -0.40
C ILE A 156 -8.80 -10.91 -0.95
N ASP A 157 -8.83 -10.68 -2.26
CA ASP A 157 -10.05 -10.38 -3.01
C ASP A 157 -10.37 -11.55 -3.95
N HIS A 158 -11.42 -12.25 -3.60
CA HIS A 158 -11.99 -13.38 -4.34
C HIS A 158 -13.29 -13.03 -5.08
N LEU A 159 -13.82 -11.81 -4.93
CA LEU A 159 -15.11 -11.42 -5.51
C LEU A 159 -14.93 -10.71 -6.86
N SER A 160 -13.76 -10.15 -7.12
CA SER A 160 -13.50 -9.43 -8.36
C SER A 160 -13.46 -10.31 -9.61
N LYS A 161 -13.10 -11.60 -9.48
CA LYS A 161 -13.10 -12.58 -10.58
C LYS A 161 -13.39 -14.01 -10.08
N ASN A 162 -14.17 -14.77 -10.84
CA ASN A 162 -14.56 -16.13 -10.46
C ASN A 162 -13.46 -17.19 -10.67
N ASP A 163 -12.42 -16.87 -11.44
CA ASP A 163 -11.33 -17.78 -11.81
C ASP A 163 -9.97 -17.39 -11.19
N SER A 164 -9.92 -16.29 -10.43
CA SER A 164 -8.67 -15.69 -9.96
C SER A 164 -8.82 -15.17 -8.53
N LEU A 165 -7.79 -15.36 -7.70
CA LEU A 165 -7.66 -14.72 -6.39
C LEU A 165 -6.68 -13.55 -6.49
N TYR A 166 -7.12 -12.35 -6.14
CA TYR A 166 -6.24 -11.20 -6.03
C TYR A 166 -5.70 -11.10 -4.61
N ILE A 167 -4.37 -11.07 -4.50
CA ILE A 167 -3.68 -10.98 -3.21
C ILE A 167 -2.98 -9.63 -3.13
N TYR A 168 -3.35 -8.83 -2.13
CA TYR A 168 -2.73 -7.56 -1.83
C TYR A 168 -1.86 -7.72 -0.59
N LEU A 169 -0.57 -7.45 -0.74
CA LEU A 169 0.38 -7.43 0.37
C LEU A 169 0.92 -6.01 0.53
N LYS A 170 0.77 -5.45 1.73
CA LYS A 170 1.31 -4.12 2.06
C LYS A 170 2.07 -4.18 3.37
N ALA A 171 3.27 -3.60 3.41
CA ALA A 171 4.03 -3.41 4.64
C ALA A 171 4.01 -1.93 5.06
N SER A 172 4.36 -1.67 6.32
CA SER A 172 4.57 -0.30 6.81
C SER A 172 5.79 0.31 6.10
N ASP A 173 5.81 1.64 5.95
CA ASP A 173 6.85 2.38 5.18
C ASP A 173 8.28 2.01 5.60
N ASP A 174 8.47 1.66 6.87
CA ASP A 174 9.75 1.32 7.49
C ASP A 174 10.06 -0.20 7.48
N LYS A 175 9.28 -0.98 6.74
CA LYS A 175 9.42 -2.43 6.63
C LYS A 175 9.47 -2.85 5.18
N ARG A 176 10.67 -3.24 4.74
CA ARG A 176 10.90 -3.85 3.43
C ARG A 176 10.26 -5.25 3.39
N LEU A 177 9.56 -5.59 2.32
CA LEU A 177 9.02 -6.94 2.08
C LEU A 177 10.10 -7.89 1.59
N ASP A 178 11.30 -7.77 2.13
CA ASP A 178 12.47 -8.49 1.67
C ASP A 178 12.62 -9.88 2.31
N GLY A 179 12.75 -10.90 1.49
CA GLY A 179 12.86 -12.31 1.88
C GLY A 179 11.50 -12.96 2.16
N TYR A 180 10.41 -12.30 1.81
CA TYR A 180 9.07 -12.83 2.04
C TYR A 180 8.71 -13.87 0.97
N GLN A 181 8.07 -14.94 1.40
CA GLN A 181 7.48 -15.95 0.53
C GLN A 181 5.98 -16.05 0.81
N LEU A 182 5.20 -15.98 -0.24
CA LEU A 182 3.78 -16.30 -0.21
C LEU A 182 3.63 -17.81 -0.36
N PHE A 183 3.00 -18.45 0.62
CA PHE A 183 2.60 -19.84 0.56
C PHE A 183 1.08 -19.92 0.47
N ALA A 184 0.55 -20.69 -0.49
CA ALA A 184 -0.85 -21.09 -0.50
C ALA A 184 -0.93 -22.60 -0.31
N GLN A 185 -1.80 -23.04 0.61
CA GLN A 185 -2.00 -24.44 0.94
C GLN A 185 -3.47 -24.85 0.80
N VAL A 186 -3.70 -26.08 0.37
CA VAL A 186 -5.01 -26.73 0.34
C VAL A 186 -4.85 -28.12 0.94
N ALA A 187 -5.66 -28.47 1.94
CA ALA A 187 -5.62 -29.78 2.61
C ALA A 187 -4.21 -30.21 3.06
N GLU A 188 -3.46 -29.29 3.67
CA GLU A 188 -2.08 -29.48 4.15
C GLU A 188 -1.01 -29.62 3.04
N GLU A 189 -1.40 -29.53 1.77
CA GLU A 189 -0.46 -29.52 0.63
C GLU A 189 -0.21 -28.09 0.16
N THR A 190 1.07 -27.73 -0.06
CA THR A 190 1.45 -26.43 -0.66
C THR A 190 1.18 -26.47 -2.16
N VAL A 191 0.26 -25.61 -2.61
CA VAL A 191 -0.13 -25.46 -4.02
C VAL A 191 0.57 -24.28 -4.71
N LEU A 192 1.07 -23.30 -3.94
CA LEU A 192 1.84 -22.17 -4.45
C LEU A 192 2.92 -21.76 -3.45
N THR A 193 4.12 -21.50 -3.96
CA THR A 193 5.18 -20.76 -3.25
C THR A 193 5.68 -19.65 -4.18
N ALA A 194 5.65 -18.40 -3.74
CA ALA A 194 6.10 -17.26 -4.55
C ALA A 194 6.95 -16.30 -3.72
N ASN A 195 8.12 -15.92 -4.22
CA ASN A 195 8.96 -14.89 -3.60
C ASN A 195 8.34 -13.50 -3.80
N ILE A 196 8.39 -12.66 -2.77
CA ILE A 196 7.83 -11.29 -2.75
C ILE A 196 8.93 -10.22 -2.86
N ASN A 197 10.12 -10.64 -3.29
CA ASN A 197 11.24 -9.78 -3.66
C ASN A 197 11.35 -9.73 -5.17
N LEU A 198 11.14 -8.55 -5.75
CA LEU A 198 11.50 -8.32 -7.15
C LEU A 198 13.02 -8.22 -7.24
N GLU A 199 13.70 -9.35 -7.44
CA GLU A 199 15.08 -9.38 -7.93
C GLU A 199 15.11 -9.14 -9.44
N TYR A 200 14.04 -9.49 -10.12
CA TYR A 200 13.88 -9.36 -11.57
C TYR A 200 12.57 -8.62 -11.85
N LEU A 201 12.64 -7.48 -12.53
CA LEU A 201 11.48 -6.71 -12.96
C LEU A 201 11.47 -6.60 -14.48
N TYR A 202 10.52 -7.30 -15.11
CA TYR A 202 10.32 -7.25 -16.54
C TYR A 202 8.92 -6.69 -16.84
N CYS A 203 8.88 -5.46 -17.33
CA CYS A 203 7.66 -4.73 -17.69
C CYS A 203 7.72 -4.15 -19.12
N GLY A 204 8.60 -4.69 -19.96
CA GLY A 204 8.72 -4.23 -21.34
C GLY A 204 7.48 -4.52 -22.22
N ILE A 205 7.39 -3.85 -23.36
CA ILE A 205 6.30 -3.96 -24.35
C ILE A 205 4.95 -3.57 -23.74
N ASN A 206 4.87 -2.35 -23.21
CA ASN A 206 3.67 -1.78 -22.63
C ASN A 206 3.53 -0.29 -23.00
N ASN A 207 2.52 0.38 -22.45
CA ASN A 207 2.30 1.82 -22.60
C ASN A 207 2.52 2.56 -21.27
N LEU A 208 3.51 2.12 -20.48
CA LEU A 208 3.78 2.73 -19.18
C LEU A 208 4.49 4.08 -19.36
N THR A 209 4.03 5.07 -18.61
CA THR A 209 4.61 6.43 -18.61
C THR A 209 5.42 6.73 -17.36
N GLN A 210 5.22 5.96 -16.27
CA GLN A 210 5.92 6.12 -15.01
C GLN A 210 6.20 4.77 -14.33
N ILE A 211 7.34 4.70 -13.64
CA ILE A 211 7.76 3.56 -12.83
C ILE A 211 8.45 4.10 -11.57
N ASN A 212 8.17 3.50 -10.42
CA ASN A 212 8.80 3.89 -9.15
C ASN A 212 9.61 2.70 -8.61
N LEU A 213 10.93 2.88 -8.56
CA LEU A 213 11.89 1.87 -8.10
C LEU A 213 12.50 2.20 -6.73
N SER A 214 12.07 3.28 -6.07
CA SER A 214 12.72 3.85 -4.87
C SER A 214 12.87 2.88 -3.69
N ASN A 215 12.06 1.82 -3.62
CA ASN A 215 12.09 0.83 -2.55
C ASN A 215 12.54 -0.56 -3.00
N ASN A 216 13.03 -0.69 -4.23
CA ASN A 216 13.37 -1.97 -4.86
C ASN A 216 14.88 -2.24 -4.81
N THR A 217 15.49 -2.07 -3.64
CA THR A 217 16.94 -2.17 -3.44
C THR A 217 17.52 -3.58 -3.65
N ALA A 218 16.67 -4.61 -3.77
CA ALA A 218 17.06 -5.96 -4.12
C ALA A 218 17.04 -6.26 -5.63
N LEU A 219 16.67 -5.30 -6.49
CA LEU A 219 16.66 -5.51 -7.94
C LEU A 219 18.07 -5.79 -8.45
N VAL A 220 18.17 -6.89 -9.19
CA VAL A 220 19.36 -7.39 -9.86
C VAL A 220 19.22 -7.23 -11.37
N SER A 221 18.01 -7.33 -11.91
CA SER A 221 17.73 -7.14 -13.34
C SER A 221 16.44 -6.35 -13.57
N VAL A 222 16.50 -5.35 -14.44
CA VAL A 222 15.34 -4.57 -14.88
C VAL A 222 15.26 -4.59 -16.40
N GLY A 223 14.12 -4.99 -16.94
CA GLY A 223 13.77 -4.84 -18.35
C GLY A 223 12.46 -4.07 -18.51
N CYS A 224 12.56 -2.81 -18.90
CA CYS A 224 11.45 -1.86 -19.07
C CYS A 224 11.34 -1.31 -20.50
N TYR A 225 11.91 -2.02 -21.47
CA TYR A 225 11.98 -1.63 -22.87
C TYR A 225 10.61 -1.51 -23.56
N ASP A 226 10.51 -0.78 -24.68
CA ASP A 226 9.26 -0.57 -25.43
C ASP A 226 8.13 -0.04 -24.52
N ASN A 227 8.32 1.16 -23.98
CA ASN A 227 7.35 1.89 -23.15
C ASN A 227 7.34 3.39 -23.53
N GLN A 228 6.74 4.24 -22.70
CA GLN A 228 6.63 5.68 -22.90
C GLN A 228 7.35 6.47 -21.80
N PHE A 229 8.41 5.91 -21.20
CA PHE A 229 9.15 6.58 -20.14
C PHE A 229 10.00 7.73 -20.70
N THR A 230 9.73 8.94 -20.25
CA THR A 230 10.58 10.11 -20.55
C THR A 230 11.71 10.28 -19.55
N THR A 231 11.53 9.75 -18.34
CA THR A 231 12.53 9.69 -17.26
C THR A 231 12.32 8.41 -16.45
N ILE A 232 13.41 7.85 -15.93
CA ILE A 232 13.39 6.74 -14.96
C ILE A 232 14.51 6.99 -13.95
N ASP A 233 14.17 6.90 -12.66
CA ASP A 233 15.13 6.94 -11.57
C ASP A 233 15.53 5.52 -11.17
N PHE A 234 16.78 5.15 -11.46
CA PHE A 234 17.39 3.86 -11.10
C PHE A 234 18.17 3.88 -9.79
N SER A 235 18.22 5.01 -9.07
CA SER A 235 18.94 5.14 -7.78
C SER A 235 18.38 4.22 -6.68
N GLY A 236 17.08 3.86 -6.79
CA GLY A 236 16.44 2.87 -5.91
C GLY A 236 16.87 1.42 -6.13
N ALA A 237 17.66 1.13 -7.18
CA ALA A 237 18.17 -0.20 -7.53
C ALA A 237 19.72 -0.25 -7.58
N PRO A 238 20.43 0.03 -6.46
CA PRO A 238 21.89 0.14 -6.47
C PRO A 238 22.63 -1.19 -6.77
N ASN A 239 21.96 -2.33 -6.60
CA ASN A 239 22.52 -3.67 -6.86
C ASN A 239 22.25 -4.19 -8.29
N LEU A 240 21.82 -3.31 -9.19
CA LEU A 240 21.44 -3.68 -10.55
C LEU A 240 22.66 -4.20 -11.33
N LEU A 241 22.56 -5.44 -11.83
CA LEU A 241 23.58 -6.08 -12.66
C LEU A 241 23.24 -6.00 -14.15
N SER A 242 21.95 -5.96 -14.50
CA SER A 242 21.47 -5.93 -15.88
C SER A 242 20.33 -4.94 -16.04
N LEU A 243 20.45 -4.03 -17.01
CA LEU A 243 19.43 -3.06 -17.35
C LEU A 243 19.09 -3.10 -18.83
N ASN A 244 17.81 -3.24 -19.17
CA ASN A 244 17.28 -2.96 -20.49
C ASN A 244 16.19 -1.89 -20.41
N CYS A 245 16.49 -0.69 -20.90
CA CYS A 245 15.58 0.46 -20.94
C CYS A 245 15.36 1.01 -22.36
N GLY A 246 15.76 0.25 -23.39
CA GLY A 246 15.65 0.66 -24.79
C GLY A 246 14.21 0.92 -25.27
N SER A 247 14.06 1.54 -26.44
CA SER A 247 12.75 1.94 -26.99
C SER A 247 11.89 2.72 -26.00
N ASN A 248 12.47 3.75 -25.38
CA ASN A 248 11.74 4.71 -24.56
C ASN A 248 12.15 6.12 -24.98
N PRO A 249 11.27 7.13 -24.84
CA PRO A 249 11.61 8.53 -25.13
C PRO A 249 12.51 9.16 -24.04
N LEU A 250 13.51 8.42 -23.55
CA LEU A 250 14.49 8.89 -22.57
C LEU A 250 15.46 9.86 -23.22
N THR A 251 15.45 11.12 -22.76
CA THR A 251 16.43 12.14 -23.18
C THR A 251 17.64 12.20 -22.25
N PHE A 252 17.55 11.53 -21.10
CA PHE A 252 18.61 11.44 -20.11
C PHE A 252 18.56 10.10 -19.37
N LEU A 253 19.72 9.56 -19.03
CA LEU A 253 19.87 8.33 -18.28
C LEU A 253 21.03 8.49 -17.28
N ASP A 254 20.70 8.48 -15.99
CA ASP A 254 21.67 8.49 -14.90
C ASP A 254 21.85 7.07 -14.36
N LEU A 255 23.09 6.59 -14.38
CA LEU A 255 23.50 5.28 -13.85
C LEU A 255 24.64 5.41 -12.83
N SER A 256 24.86 6.61 -12.29
CA SER A 256 25.96 6.91 -11.36
C SER A 256 25.92 6.09 -10.07
N GLU A 257 24.72 5.78 -9.58
CA GLU A 257 24.49 4.95 -8.39
C GLU A 257 24.46 3.44 -8.71
N ASN A 258 24.42 3.04 -9.98
CA ASN A 258 24.35 1.63 -10.42
C ASN A 258 25.75 1.05 -10.69
N THR A 259 26.66 1.18 -9.71
CA THR A 259 28.08 0.80 -9.84
C THR A 259 28.34 -0.71 -10.06
N ALA A 260 27.35 -1.56 -9.76
CA ALA A 260 27.41 -3.01 -9.97
C ALA A 260 27.04 -3.45 -11.40
N LEU A 261 26.62 -2.53 -12.28
CA LEU A 261 26.08 -2.85 -13.60
C LEU A 261 27.10 -3.60 -14.47
N LEU A 262 26.68 -4.77 -14.97
CA LEU A 262 27.46 -5.63 -15.88
C LEU A 262 27.00 -5.46 -17.33
N GLY A 263 25.69 -5.28 -17.55
CA GLY A 263 25.09 -5.19 -18.87
C GLY A 263 24.09 -4.05 -18.99
N LEU A 264 24.23 -3.24 -20.04
CA LEU A 264 23.30 -2.17 -20.39
C LEU A 264 22.75 -2.37 -21.81
N ILE A 265 21.43 -2.29 -21.95
CA ILE A 265 20.72 -2.23 -23.22
C ILE A 265 19.88 -0.94 -23.22
N VAL A 266 20.22 -0.03 -24.12
CA VAL A 266 19.66 1.32 -24.24
C VAL A 266 19.52 1.71 -25.71
N TYR A 267 18.96 0.81 -26.54
CA TYR A 267 18.75 1.09 -27.96
C TYR A 267 17.54 2.01 -28.17
N GLN A 268 17.49 2.73 -29.29
CA GLN A 268 16.32 3.53 -29.70
C GLN A 268 15.77 4.46 -28.59
N THR A 269 16.66 5.23 -27.98
CA THR A 269 16.36 6.30 -27.03
C THR A 269 16.91 7.63 -27.58
N PRO A 270 16.19 8.76 -27.45
CA PRO A 270 16.67 10.07 -27.91
C PRO A 270 17.72 10.67 -26.97
N LEU A 271 18.70 9.88 -26.55
CA LEU A 271 19.85 10.33 -25.76
C LEU A 271 20.82 11.08 -26.67
N THR A 272 21.28 12.25 -26.24
CA THR A 272 22.37 12.99 -26.91
C THR A 272 23.73 12.69 -26.31
N SER A 273 23.75 12.22 -25.06
CA SER A 273 24.96 11.80 -24.36
C SER A 273 24.68 10.61 -23.45
N LEU A 274 25.71 9.80 -23.19
CA LEU A 274 25.64 8.65 -22.30
C LEU A 274 26.92 8.59 -21.45
N ASP A 275 26.77 8.78 -20.13
CA ASP A 275 27.88 8.65 -19.18
C ASP A 275 27.87 7.27 -18.51
N LEU A 276 28.97 6.53 -18.66
CA LEU A 276 29.17 5.22 -18.04
C LEU A 276 30.46 5.16 -17.22
N SER A 277 31.06 6.32 -16.92
CA SER A 277 32.31 6.41 -16.13
C SER A 277 32.17 5.86 -14.71
N ALA A 278 30.95 5.88 -14.15
CA ALA A 278 30.63 5.36 -12.83
C ALA A 278 30.31 3.85 -12.81
N ASN A 279 30.41 3.13 -13.93
CA ASN A 279 30.06 1.72 -14.05
C ASN A 279 31.30 0.83 -14.30
N PRO A 280 32.18 0.64 -13.31
CA PRO A 280 33.48 -0.03 -13.48
C PRO A 280 33.40 -1.55 -13.72
N ASN A 281 32.20 -2.14 -13.61
CA ASN A 281 31.99 -3.57 -13.85
C ASN A 281 31.34 -3.86 -15.21
N LEU A 282 31.08 -2.83 -16.02
CA LEU A 282 30.37 -2.98 -17.29
C LEU A 282 31.18 -3.84 -18.26
N ILE A 283 30.57 -4.93 -18.74
CA ILE A 283 31.17 -5.88 -19.70
C ILE A 283 30.39 -5.95 -21.02
N SER A 284 29.15 -5.45 -21.04
CA SER A 284 28.28 -5.47 -22.23
C SER A 284 27.49 -4.18 -22.33
N ILE A 285 27.50 -3.58 -23.51
CA ILE A 285 26.68 -2.41 -23.85
C ILE A 285 26.00 -2.65 -25.18
N SER A 286 24.70 -2.37 -25.26
CA SER A 286 23.99 -2.21 -26.52
C SER A 286 23.31 -0.86 -26.57
N CYS A 287 23.80 -0.01 -27.46
CA CYS A 287 23.33 1.36 -27.64
C CYS A 287 22.98 1.66 -29.10
N GLN A 288 22.78 0.62 -29.91
CA GLN A 288 22.37 0.74 -31.31
C GLN A 288 21.13 1.63 -31.48
N THR A 289 20.97 2.22 -32.66
CA THR A 289 19.80 3.02 -33.06
C THR A 289 19.48 4.23 -32.17
N ASN A 290 20.43 4.71 -31.37
CA ASN A 290 20.37 6.05 -30.77
C ASN A 290 20.89 7.08 -31.78
N TYR A 291 20.00 7.53 -32.66
CA TYR A 291 20.39 8.38 -33.80
C TYR A 291 20.89 9.77 -33.40
N ASP A 292 20.52 10.26 -32.22
CA ASP A 292 20.88 11.58 -31.70
C ASP A 292 22.09 11.55 -30.75
N LEU A 293 22.68 10.38 -30.49
CA LEU A 293 23.76 10.22 -29.52
C LEU A 293 25.09 10.74 -30.07
N GLU A 294 25.53 11.89 -29.56
CA GLU A 294 26.73 12.61 -29.99
C GLU A 294 27.97 12.23 -29.17
N TYR A 295 27.78 11.92 -27.89
CA TYR A 295 28.88 11.69 -26.94
C TYR A 295 28.67 10.45 -26.07
N ILE A 296 29.70 9.63 -25.92
CA ILE A 296 29.70 8.51 -24.97
C ILE A 296 30.95 8.56 -24.09
N ASN A 297 30.77 8.54 -22.77
CA ASN A 297 31.85 8.39 -21.81
C ASN A 297 31.94 6.94 -21.33
N LEU A 298 32.94 6.20 -21.83
CA LEU A 298 33.24 4.83 -21.41
C LEU A 298 34.48 4.76 -20.51
N LYS A 299 35.01 5.88 -20.01
CA LYS A 299 36.21 5.88 -19.15
C LYS A 299 35.88 5.37 -17.74
N ASN A 300 35.71 4.06 -17.62
CA ASN A 300 35.23 3.37 -16.43
C ASN A 300 36.26 2.42 -15.81
N GLY A 301 37.49 2.38 -16.35
CA GLY A 301 38.56 1.49 -15.91
C GLY A 301 38.41 0.04 -16.36
N ASN A 302 37.42 -0.30 -17.18
CA ASN A 302 37.08 -1.67 -17.56
C ASN A 302 36.99 -1.90 -19.08
N ASN A 303 37.49 -0.97 -19.91
CA ASN A 303 37.40 -1.06 -21.37
C ASN A 303 37.96 -2.36 -21.97
N SER A 304 38.92 -3.02 -21.32
CA SER A 304 39.49 -4.30 -21.78
C SER A 304 38.55 -5.49 -21.64
N ASN A 305 37.51 -5.39 -20.81
CA ASN A 305 36.54 -6.45 -20.56
C ASN A 305 35.19 -6.20 -21.23
N ILE A 306 35.02 -5.07 -21.91
CA ILE A 306 33.82 -4.77 -22.70
C ILE A 306 33.84 -5.66 -23.95
N SER A 307 32.86 -6.56 -24.05
CA SER A 307 32.60 -7.38 -25.21
C SER A 307 31.38 -6.83 -25.95
N LEU A 308 31.55 -6.46 -27.22
CA LEU A 308 30.43 -6.11 -28.09
C LEU A 308 29.87 -7.39 -28.72
N VAL A 309 28.54 -7.56 -28.69
CA VAL A 309 27.85 -8.75 -29.21
C VAL A 309 27.27 -8.54 -30.60
N SER A 310 27.20 -7.29 -31.07
CA SER A 310 26.74 -6.90 -32.39
C SER A 310 27.43 -5.61 -32.84
N SER A 311 27.06 -5.06 -34.01
CA SER A 311 27.57 -3.77 -34.51
C SER A 311 26.95 -2.59 -33.74
N GLU A 312 27.27 -2.48 -32.45
CA GLU A 312 26.65 -1.56 -31.50
C GLU A 312 26.82 -0.09 -31.93
N PHE A 313 27.98 0.26 -32.48
CA PHE A 313 28.32 1.64 -32.86
C PHE A 313 28.00 1.95 -34.32
N GLY A 314 27.77 0.92 -35.16
CA GLY A 314 27.48 1.10 -36.59
C GLY A 314 26.15 1.81 -36.89
N TRP A 315 25.28 1.95 -35.89
CA TRP A 315 23.97 2.60 -36.00
C TRP A 315 23.88 3.90 -35.18
N LEU A 316 25.01 4.58 -34.97
CA LEU A 316 25.14 5.83 -34.21
C LEU A 316 25.60 7.00 -35.11
N PRO A 317 24.79 7.45 -36.08
CA PRO A 317 25.22 8.41 -37.10
C PRO A 317 25.59 9.80 -36.58
N ALA A 318 25.17 10.18 -35.38
CA ALA A 318 25.50 11.45 -34.74
C ALA A 318 26.73 11.38 -33.83
N LEU A 319 27.28 10.19 -33.57
CA LEU A 319 28.38 10.03 -32.62
C LEU A 319 29.64 10.75 -33.12
N THR A 320 30.10 11.77 -32.41
CA THR A 320 31.31 12.53 -32.75
C THR A 320 32.44 12.28 -31.78
N ASP A 321 32.14 11.98 -30.53
CA ASP A 321 33.14 11.94 -29.47
C ASP A 321 32.94 10.74 -28.54
N VAL A 322 34.02 9.99 -28.27
CA VAL A 322 34.03 8.87 -27.34
C VAL A 322 35.18 9.05 -26.35
N CYS A 323 34.85 9.06 -25.05
CA CYS A 323 35.86 9.00 -24.01
C CYS A 323 36.19 7.56 -23.63
N LEU A 324 37.47 7.23 -23.56
CA LEU A 324 37.96 5.89 -23.24
C LEU A 324 39.00 5.94 -22.12
N ASP A 325 39.27 4.78 -21.52
CA ASP A 325 40.39 4.58 -20.61
C ASP A 325 41.73 4.82 -21.32
N GLN A 326 41.83 4.33 -22.55
CA GLN A 326 42.99 4.51 -23.44
C GLN A 326 42.52 4.60 -24.90
N VAL A 327 42.97 5.63 -25.63
CA VAL A 327 42.53 5.87 -27.02
C VAL A 327 43.07 4.86 -28.03
N ASN A 328 44.15 4.15 -27.70
CA ASN A 328 44.76 3.12 -28.55
C ASN A 328 44.35 1.69 -28.13
N SER A 329 43.18 1.54 -27.53
CA SER A 329 42.68 0.26 -27.01
C SER A 329 42.04 -0.63 -28.09
N PRO A 330 41.91 -1.95 -27.87
CA PRO A 330 41.14 -2.83 -28.75
C PRO A 330 39.69 -2.36 -28.94
N LEU A 331 39.08 -1.78 -27.90
CA LEU A 331 37.74 -1.20 -27.97
C LEU A 331 37.69 0.00 -28.92
N ALA A 332 38.68 0.92 -28.87
CA ALA A 332 38.77 2.04 -29.81
C ALA A 332 38.83 1.55 -31.27
N ASN A 333 39.67 0.54 -31.55
CA ASN A 333 39.79 -0.05 -32.88
C ASN A 333 38.48 -0.70 -33.35
N LEU A 334 37.76 -1.35 -32.44
CA LEU A 334 36.48 -1.97 -32.72
C LEU A 334 35.42 -0.91 -33.06
N ILE A 335 35.29 0.14 -32.24
CA ILE A 335 34.39 1.27 -32.50
C ILE A 335 34.69 1.88 -33.88
N LEU A 336 35.98 2.17 -34.17
CA LEU A 336 36.44 2.67 -35.47
C LEU A 336 36.07 1.77 -36.64
N SER A 337 36.01 0.46 -36.45
CA SER A 337 35.66 -0.50 -37.51
C SER A 337 34.16 -0.56 -37.79
N GLU A 338 33.33 -0.12 -36.85
CA GLU A 338 31.87 -0.14 -36.96
C GLU A 338 31.30 1.20 -37.45
N VAL A 339 31.88 2.32 -37.02
CA VAL A 339 31.42 3.66 -37.41
C VAL A 339 31.87 3.99 -38.84
N LEU A 340 30.96 4.53 -39.64
CA LEU A 340 31.22 4.93 -41.03
C LEU A 340 31.44 6.44 -41.19
N HIS A 341 31.73 7.15 -40.09
CA HIS A 341 31.98 8.59 -40.03
C HIS A 341 33.12 8.89 -39.03
N PRO A 342 33.73 10.09 -39.07
CA PRO A 342 34.75 10.47 -38.11
C PRO A 342 34.24 10.45 -36.67
N VAL A 343 35.04 9.90 -35.76
CA VAL A 343 34.82 9.89 -34.31
C VAL A 343 36.14 10.25 -33.63
N ASN A 344 36.09 11.18 -32.69
CA ASN A 344 37.23 11.57 -31.87
C ASN A 344 37.29 10.71 -30.61
N PHE A 345 38.48 10.17 -30.32
CA PHE A 345 38.74 9.47 -29.07
C PHE A 345 39.53 10.37 -28.13
N SER A 346 39.14 10.40 -26.86
CA SER A 346 39.79 11.19 -25.81
C SER A 346 39.98 10.38 -24.54
N GLU A 347 41.04 10.67 -23.79
CA GLU A 347 41.22 10.21 -22.39
C GLU A 347 40.81 11.30 -21.38
N THR A 348 40.54 12.52 -21.85
CA THR A 348 40.00 13.64 -21.08
C THR A 348 38.52 13.81 -21.39
N CYS A 349 37.66 13.34 -20.48
CA CYS A 349 36.21 13.29 -20.68
C CYS A 349 35.53 14.62 -20.39
N ILE A 350 34.41 14.86 -21.08
CA ILE A 350 33.51 15.97 -20.78
C ILE A 350 32.63 15.51 -19.61
N GLU A 351 32.53 16.33 -18.57
CA GLU A 351 31.52 16.09 -17.53
C GLU A 351 30.14 16.33 -18.14
N ILE A 352 29.35 15.26 -18.29
CA ILE A 352 27.95 15.38 -18.67
C ILE A 352 27.23 15.87 -17.41
N VAL A 353 27.02 17.18 -17.32
CA VAL A 353 26.13 17.73 -16.30
C VAL A 353 24.74 17.19 -16.65
N GLY A 354 24.22 16.31 -15.79
CA GLY A 354 22.87 15.77 -15.96
C GLY A 354 21.84 16.89 -16.10
N LEU A 355 20.63 16.53 -16.55
CA LEU A 355 19.51 17.47 -16.59
C LEU A 355 19.57 18.35 -15.33
N PRO A 356 19.50 19.70 -15.43
CA PRO A 356 19.30 20.49 -14.23
C PRO A 356 18.16 19.81 -13.51
N GLU A 357 18.36 19.45 -12.24
CA GLU A 357 17.24 19.09 -11.38
C GLU A 357 16.16 20.09 -11.76
N VAL A 358 15.01 19.59 -12.22
CA VAL A 358 13.82 20.40 -12.12
C VAL A 358 13.64 20.53 -10.62
N GLN A 359 14.38 21.46 -10.01
CA GLN A 359 13.88 22.23 -8.91
C GLN A 359 12.58 22.77 -9.50
N ALA A 360 11.50 22.03 -9.26
CA ALA A 360 10.18 22.61 -9.28
C ALA A 360 10.36 23.87 -8.45
N GLN A 361 10.40 25.02 -9.12
CA GLN A 361 10.77 26.28 -8.49
C GLN A 361 9.79 26.39 -7.34
N ALA A 362 10.27 26.26 -6.10
CA ALA A 362 9.39 25.88 -5.00
C ALA A 362 8.30 26.95 -4.87
N ILE A 363 7.11 26.65 -5.36
CA ILE A 363 5.98 27.56 -5.26
C ILE A 363 5.61 27.57 -3.80
N THR A 364 5.92 28.67 -3.13
CA THR A 364 5.55 28.85 -1.72
C THR A 364 4.35 29.77 -1.65
N LEU A 365 3.37 29.34 -0.86
CA LEU A 365 2.12 30.05 -0.61
C LEU A 365 2.22 30.69 0.78
N TYR A 366 2.25 32.02 0.84
CA TYR A 366 2.36 32.74 2.10
C TYR A 366 1.42 33.95 2.16
N PRO A 367 0.74 34.18 3.31
CA PRO A 367 0.65 33.30 4.47
C PRO A 367 -0.22 32.08 4.19
N ASN A 368 0.19 30.90 4.66
CA ASN A 368 -0.68 29.72 4.74
C ASN A 368 -0.62 29.18 6.18
N PRO A 369 -1.70 29.28 6.98
CA PRO A 369 -3.06 29.71 6.61
C PRO A 369 -3.18 31.19 6.22
N VAL A 370 -3.99 31.50 5.20
CA VAL A 370 -4.28 32.87 4.73
C VAL A 370 -5.53 33.44 5.41
N THR A 371 -5.49 34.72 5.80
CA THR A 371 -6.68 35.46 6.27
C THR A 371 -7.31 36.30 5.17
N ASP A 372 -6.50 37.09 4.46
CA ASP A 372 -6.97 38.05 3.47
C ASP A 372 -6.34 37.82 2.10
N VAL A 373 -5.02 37.92 1.97
CA VAL A 373 -4.33 37.83 0.66
C VAL A 373 -3.27 36.75 0.72
N LEU A 374 -3.36 35.78 -0.20
CA LEU A 374 -2.38 34.72 -0.42
C LEU A 374 -1.39 35.19 -1.50
N THR A 375 -0.10 35.16 -1.19
CA THR A 375 0.97 35.49 -2.14
C THR A 375 1.65 34.22 -2.61
N ILE A 376 1.85 34.11 -3.93
CA ILE A 376 2.54 33.04 -4.62
C ILE A 376 3.97 33.51 -4.89
N HIS A 377 4.95 32.87 -4.28
CA HIS A 377 6.37 33.13 -4.51
C HIS A 377 7.00 31.99 -5.31
N GLY A 378 7.80 32.30 -6.33
CA GLY A 378 8.42 31.32 -7.22
C GLY A 378 8.46 31.82 -8.66
N THR A 379 7.66 31.21 -9.54
CA THR A 379 7.53 31.50 -10.98
C THR A 379 6.64 32.73 -11.28
N ALA A 380 6.72 33.23 -12.52
CA ALA A 380 5.71 34.14 -13.06
C ALA A 380 4.43 33.35 -13.37
N VAL A 381 3.32 33.73 -12.73
CA VAL A 381 2.05 33.03 -12.88
C VAL A 381 1.30 33.51 -14.13
N HIS A 382 0.88 32.56 -14.97
CA HIS A 382 -0.05 32.80 -16.07
C HIS A 382 -1.49 32.90 -15.53
N ASP A 383 -1.95 31.91 -14.76
CA ASP A 383 -3.26 31.94 -14.10
C ASP A 383 -3.32 31.13 -12.80
N VAL A 384 -4.28 31.47 -11.94
CA VAL A 384 -4.59 30.78 -10.68
C VAL A 384 -6.08 30.49 -10.59
N SER A 385 -6.43 29.22 -10.39
CA SER A 385 -7.78 28.79 -10.04
C SER A 385 -7.81 28.27 -8.59
N VAL A 386 -8.80 28.70 -7.81
CA VAL A 386 -9.04 28.22 -6.44
C VAL A 386 -10.30 27.38 -6.42
N TYR A 387 -10.20 26.16 -5.88
CA TYR A 387 -11.30 25.21 -5.77
C TYR A 387 -11.64 24.96 -4.30
N ASN A 388 -12.94 24.83 -4.00
CA ASN A 388 -13.37 24.28 -2.71
C ASN A 388 -13.18 22.76 -2.68
N MET A 389 -13.34 22.14 -1.50
CA MET A 389 -13.18 20.68 -1.33
C MET A 389 -14.20 19.82 -2.09
N CYS A 390 -15.26 20.42 -2.65
CA CYS A 390 -16.21 19.74 -3.53
C CYS A 390 -15.78 19.79 -5.01
N GLY A 391 -14.63 20.40 -5.33
CA GLY A 391 -14.11 20.53 -6.69
C GLY A 391 -14.71 21.69 -7.49
N GLN A 392 -15.51 22.55 -6.88
CA GLN A 392 -16.06 23.73 -7.54
C GLN A 392 -15.04 24.88 -7.52
N GLU A 393 -14.82 25.51 -8.67
CA GLU A 393 -14.00 26.74 -8.77
C GLU A 393 -14.73 27.90 -8.10
N VAL A 394 -14.06 28.56 -7.16
CA VAL A 394 -14.59 29.66 -6.35
C VAL A 394 -13.90 31.00 -6.64
N LEU A 395 -12.68 30.98 -7.17
CA LEU A 395 -11.94 32.16 -7.61
C LEU A 395 -11.05 31.82 -8.81
N TYR A 396 -10.86 32.79 -9.69
CA TYR A 396 -9.91 32.77 -10.79
C TYR A 396 -9.21 34.13 -10.88
N VAL A 397 -7.87 34.14 -10.94
CA VAL A 397 -7.08 35.38 -11.09
C VAL A 397 -5.87 35.17 -11.99
N ILE A 398 -5.43 36.25 -12.65
CA ILE A 398 -4.21 36.33 -13.46
C ILE A 398 -3.21 37.20 -12.68
N SER A 399 -2.73 36.69 -11.55
CA SER A 399 -1.86 37.44 -10.62
C SER A 399 -1.15 36.50 -9.62
N ASN A 400 0.03 36.91 -9.13
CA ASN A 400 0.75 36.25 -8.04
C ASN A 400 0.12 36.49 -6.65
N THR A 401 -0.95 37.29 -6.57
CA THR A 401 -1.69 37.57 -5.33
C THR A 401 -3.15 37.20 -5.49
N VAL A 402 -3.69 36.42 -4.56
CA VAL A 402 -5.08 35.95 -4.56
C VAL A 402 -5.79 36.47 -3.31
N ASN A 403 -6.92 37.16 -3.46
CA ASN A 403 -7.70 37.68 -2.33
C ASN A 403 -8.74 36.63 -1.85
N PHE A 404 -8.53 36.11 -0.65
CA PHE A 404 -9.38 35.13 0.05
C PHE A 404 -10.41 35.77 1.00
N SER A 405 -10.42 37.10 1.19
CA SER A 405 -11.26 37.76 2.20
C SER A 405 -12.78 37.56 2.02
N GLY A 406 -13.22 37.17 0.82
CA GLY A 406 -14.63 36.89 0.49
C GLY A 406 -15.02 35.42 0.57
N LEU A 407 -14.09 34.52 0.87
CA LEU A 407 -14.35 33.08 0.96
C LEU A 407 -14.67 32.66 2.39
N GLN A 408 -15.48 31.59 2.53
CA GLN A 408 -15.75 31.00 3.84
C GLN A 408 -14.49 30.34 4.40
N THR A 409 -14.36 30.26 5.72
CA THR A 409 -13.25 29.55 6.36
C THR A 409 -13.27 28.07 5.95
N GLY A 410 -12.17 27.57 5.38
CA GLY A 410 -12.09 26.19 4.90
C GLY A 410 -10.74 25.85 4.25
N VAL A 411 -10.62 24.61 3.78
CA VAL A 411 -9.48 24.16 2.98
C VAL A 411 -9.81 24.38 1.51
N TYR A 412 -8.86 24.95 0.77
CA TYR A 412 -8.97 25.22 -0.65
C TYR A 412 -7.80 24.58 -1.39
N VAL A 413 -8.06 24.10 -2.61
CA VAL A 413 -7.03 23.63 -3.53
C VAL A 413 -6.74 24.76 -4.51
N VAL A 414 -5.48 25.18 -4.61
CA VAL A 414 -5.05 26.22 -5.55
C VAL A 414 -4.30 25.54 -6.69
N ARG A 415 -4.80 25.69 -7.91
CA ARG A 415 -4.11 25.30 -9.14
C ARG A 415 -3.43 26.54 -9.71
N ILE A 416 -2.15 26.42 -10.03
CA ILE A 416 -1.34 27.51 -10.56
C ILE A 416 -0.79 27.03 -11.90
N THR A 417 -0.94 27.84 -12.92
CA THR A 417 -0.33 27.64 -14.24
C THR A 417 0.77 28.68 -14.38
N ASP A 418 2.01 28.24 -14.61
CA ASP A 418 3.15 29.12 -14.88
C ASP A 418 3.21 29.52 -16.37
N SER A 419 4.02 30.55 -16.65
CA SER A 419 4.16 31.16 -17.99
C SER A 419 5.18 30.44 -18.85
#